data_AF-A0A932C7L5-F1
#
_entry.id   AF-A0A932C7L5-F1
#
_cell.length_a   1.000
_cell.length_b   1.000
_cell.length_c   1.000
_cell.angle_alpha   90.00
_cell.angle_beta   90.00
_cell.angle_gamma   90.00
#
_symmetry.space_group_name_H-M   'P 1'
#
loop_
_entity.id
_entity.type
_entity.pdbx_description
1 polymer ?
#
loop_
_entity_poly.entity_id
_entity_poly.type
_entity_poly.pdbx_seq_one_letter_code
_entity_poly.pdbx_strand_id
1 'polypeptide(L)'
;MSKSTLTERGQISVPASLRKAMKLRSGQSFKWVRISDREFRVVVEAGQPPGPLSVLGYARKRRPAPRRTAAWMRELRAGEKNP
;
A
#
# COMPACT_ATOMS: atom_id res chain seq x y z
N MET A 1 -2.30 16.33 -25.75
CA MET A 1 -2.28 14.85 -25.84
C MET A 1 -0.95 14.35 -25.31
N SER A 2 -0.95 13.39 -24.38
CA SER A 2 0.28 12.75 -23.90
C SER A 2 0.58 11.50 -24.72
N LYS A 3 1.77 11.42 -25.31
CA LYS A 3 2.25 10.26 -26.10
C LYS A 3 3.26 9.47 -25.29
N SER A 4 3.23 8.15 -25.43
CA SER A 4 4.25 7.23 -24.90
C SER A 4 4.71 6.32 -26.03
N THR A 5 5.96 5.87 -25.96
CA THR A 5 6.56 4.94 -26.94
C THR A 5 6.59 3.53 -26.37
N LEU A 6 6.33 2.53 -27.21
CA LEU A 6 6.49 1.13 -26.88
C LEU A 6 7.98 0.77 -26.92
N THR A 7 8.51 0.28 -25.80
CA THR A 7 9.90 -0.20 -25.76
C THR A 7 10.04 -1.56 -26.45
N GLU A 8 11.26 -1.98 -26.76
CA GLU A 8 11.55 -3.30 -27.35
C GLU A 8 11.02 -4.46 -26.49
N ARG A 9 10.92 -4.26 -25.18
CA ARG A 9 10.36 -5.24 -24.23
C ARG A 9 8.82 -5.21 -24.17
N GLY A 10 8.17 -4.44 -25.04
CA GLY A 10 6.72 -4.30 -25.06
C GLY A 10 6.15 -3.45 -23.92
N GLN A 11 6.96 -2.59 -23.28
CA GLN A 11 6.50 -1.77 -22.16
C GLN A 11 6.09 -0.37 -22.64
N ILE A 12 5.01 0.16 -22.07
CA ILE A 12 4.64 1.58 -22.20
C ILE A 12 4.64 2.26 -20.84
N SER A 13 5.15 3.48 -20.79
CA SER A 13 5.03 4.31 -19.59
C SER A 13 3.70 5.03 -19.58
N VAL A 14 3.01 5.03 -18.43
CA VAL A 14 1.78 5.82 -18.25
C VAL A 14 2.17 7.28 -18.02
N PRO A 15 1.65 8.26 -18.78
CA PRO A 15 1.98 9.67 -18.62
C PRO A 15 1.74 10.19 -17.20
N ALA A 16 2.63 11.08 -16.71
CA ALA A 16 2.58 11.57 -15.33
C ALA A 16 1.26 12.27 -14.96
N SER A 17 0.68 13.03 -15.89
CA SER A 17 -0.63 13.67 -15.73
C SER A 17 -1.73 12.64 -15.48
N LEU A 18 -1.75 11.57 -16.28
CA LEU A 18 -2.73 10.48 -16.15
C LEU A 18 -2.55 9.71 -14.85
N ARG A 19 -1.29 9.38 -14.48
CA ARG A 19 -0.98 8.73 -13.19
C ARG A 19 -1.51 9.54 -12.00
N LYS A 20 -1.28 10.86 -12.00
CA LYS A 20 -1.73 11.77 -10.93
C LYS A 20 -3.25 11.89 -10.90
N ALA A 21 -3.88 12.15 -12.04
CA ALA A 21 -5.33 12.31 -12.15
C ALA A 21 -6.09 11.06 -11.67
N MET A 22 -5.57 9.87 -12.00
CA MET A 22 -6.18 8.59 -11.62
C MET A 22 -5.64 7.99 -10.32
N LYS A 23 -4.74 8.70 -9.61
CA LYS A 23 -4.11 8.24 -8.35
C LYS A 23 -3.49 6.84 -8.46
N LEU A 24 -2.85 6.56 -9.59
CA LEU A 24 -2.23 5.25 -9.83
C LEU A 24 -1.04 5.05 -8.89
N ARG A 25 -0.91 3.83 -8.38
CA ARG A 25 0.16 3.39 -7.49
C ARG A 25 0.90 2.20 -8.07
N SER A 26 2.19 2.11 -7.77
CA SER A 26 3.00 0.94 -8.14
C SER A 26 2.41 -0.33 -7.54
N GLY A 27 2.43 -1.42 -8.30
CA GLY A 27 1.89 -2.72 -7.88
C GLY A 27 0.39 -2.92 -8.08
N GLN A 28 -0.34 -1.94 -8.65
CA GLN A 28 -1.72 -2.14 -9.05
C GLN A 28 -1.83 -3.04 -10.29
N SER A 29 -2.85 -3.89 -10.31
CA SER A 29 -3.23 -4.67 -11.49
C SER A 29 -4.10 -3.84 -12.43
N PHE A 30 -4.01 -4.18 -13.72
CA PHE A 30 -4.79 -3.56 -14.78
C PHE A 30 -5.37 -4.65 -15.67
N LYS A 31 -6.62 -4.46 -16.11
CA LYS A 31 -7.24 -5.29 -17.14
C LYS A 31 -7.08 -4.63 -18.50
N TRP A 32 -6.71 -5.43 -19.49
CA TRP A 32 -6.56 -5.00 -20.87
C TRP A 32 -7.69 -5.57 -21.72
N VAL A 33 -8.28 -4.72 -22.55
CA VAL A 33 -9.35 -5.09 -23.46
C VAL A 33 -9.03 -4.54 -24.84
N ARG A 34 -8.95 -5.39 -25.85
CA ARG A 34 -8.87 -4.96 -27.25
C ARG A 34 -10.23 -4.42 -27.67
N ILE A 35 -10.26 -3.21 -28.23
CA ILE A 35 -11.47 -2.58 -28.76
C ILE A 35 -11.51 -2.71 -30.28
N SER A 36 -10.37 -2.50 -30.94
CA SER A 36 -10.23 -2.59 -32.40
C SER A 36 -8.80 -2.99 -32.78
N ASP A 37 -8.41 -2.81 -34.04
CA ASP A 37 -7.06 -3.10 -34.52
C ASP A 37 -6.00 -2.12 -33.99
N ARG A 38 -6.40 -0.90 -33.64
CA ARG A 38 -5.47 0.15 -33.17
C ARG A 38 -5.84 0.73 -31.81
N GLU A 39 -6.90 0.21 -31.19
CA GLU A 39 -7.37 0.69 -29.91
C GLU A 39 -7.49 -0.44 -28.89
N PHE A 40 -7.01 -0.13 -27.70
CA PHE A 40 -7.20 -0.94 -26.52
C PHE A 40 -7.59 -0.05 -25.36
N ARG A 41 -8.31 -0.61 -24.39
CA ARG A 41 -8.64 0.02 -23.12
C ARG A 41 -7.88 -0.66 -22.01
N VAL A 42 -7.31 0.16 -21.14
CA VAL A 42 -6.70 -0.26 -19.89
C VAL A 42 -7.61 0.17 -18.76
N VAL A 43 -8.07 -0.78 -17.96
CA VAL A 43 -8.95 -0.55 -16.81
C VAL A 43 -8.15 -0.81 -15.54
N VAL A 44 -8.16 0.15 -14.62
CA VAL A 44 -7.57 -0.03 -13.28
C VAL A 44 -8.46 -0.98 -12.51
N GLU A 45 -7.92 -2.09 -12.04
CA GLU A 45 -8.68 -2.96 -11.16
C GLU A 45 -8.70 -2.37 -9.75
N ALA A 46 -9.86 -2.42 -9.11
CA ALA A 46 -9.95 -2.12 -7.69
C ALA A 46 -9.11 -3.16 -6.96
N GLY A 47 -7.96 -2.74 -6.44
CA GLY A 47 -7.10 -3.60 -5.64
C GLY A 47 -7.90 -4.14 -4.45
N GLN A 48 -7.65 -5.40 -4.10
CA GLN A 48 -8.26 -5.99 -2.92
C GLN A 48 -7.85 -5.14 -1.71
N PRO A 49 -8.82 -4.72 -0.87
CA PRO A 49 -8.49 -3.91 0.30
C PRO A 49 -7.44 -4.66 1.13
N PRO A 50 -6.41 -3.97 1.64
CA PRO A 50 -5.37 -4.62 2.42
C PRO A 50 -6.01 -5.38 3.59
N GLY A 51 -5.79 -6.70 3.65
CA GLY A 51 -6.33 -7.53 4.73
C GLY A 51 -5.74 -7.16 6.10
N PRO A 52 -6.29 -7.64 7.22
CA PRO A 52 -5.87 -7.23 8.57
C PRO A 52 -4.35 -7.30 8.83
N LEU A 53 -3.67 -8.25 8.18
CA LEU A 53 -2.22 -8.45 8.31
C LEU A 53 -1.38 -7.35 7.65
N SER A 54 -1.91 -6.60 6.67
CA SER A 54 -1.17 -5.51 6.03
C SER A 54 -0.88 -4.35 6.98
N VAL A 55 -1.63 -4.25 8.08
CA VAL A 55 -1.45 -3.22 9.10
C VAL A 55 -0.32 -3.57 10.07
N LEU A 56 0.13 -4.83 10.15
CA LEU A 56 1.13 -5.26 11.15
C LEU A 56 2.46 -4.49 11.06
N GLY A 57 2.94 -4.22 9.85
CA GLY A 57 4.16 -3.43 9.64
C GLY A 57 4.00 -1.97 10.07
N TYR A 58 2.81 -1.39 9.87
CA TYR A 58 2.48 -0.04 10.32
C TYR A 58 2.28 0.03 11.84
N ALA A 59 1.58 -0.95 12.41
CA ALA A 59 1.38 -1.09 13.85
C ALA A 59 2.72 -1.22 14.59
N ARG A 60 3.69 -1.96 14.02
CA ARG A 60 5.05 -2.07 14.59
C ARG A 60 5.74 -0.71 14.73
N LYS A 61 5.53 0.23 13.78
CA LYS A 61 6.10 1.59 13.85
C LYS A 61 5.46 2.46 14.93
N ARG A 62 4.22 2.15 15.31
CA ARG A 62 3.44 2.91 16.31
C ARG A 62 3.37 2.24 17.67
N ARG A 63 3.87 1.02 17.81
CA ARG A 63 3.93 0.35 19.11
C ARG A 63 4.93 1.09 19.99
N PRO A 64 4.53 1.51 21.20
CA PRO A 64 5.49 2.02 22.18
C PRO A 64 6.54 0.94 22.45
N ALA A 65 7.75 1.38 22.80
CA ALA A 65 8.83 0.46 23.14
C ALA A 65 8.33 -0.52 24.23
N PRO A 66 8.61 -1.83 24.08
CA PRO A 66 8.16 -2.81 25.06
C PRO A 66 8.75 -2.46 26.43
N ARG A 67 7.89 -2.30 27.43
CA ARG A 67 8.32 -2.07 28.81
C ARG A 67 9.04 -3.32 29.31
N ARG A 68 10.15 -3.13 30.02
CA ARG A 68 10.88 -4.23 30.66
C ARG A 68 10.00 -4.85 31.74
N THR A 69 10.12 -6.17 31.93
CA THR A 69 9.41 -6.92 32.98
C THR A 69 9.57 -6.28 34.36
N ALA A 70 10.77 -5.79 34.70
CA ALA A 70 11.02 -5.11 35.97
C ALA A 70 10.17 -3.84 36.17
N ALA A 71 9.84 -3.11 35.11
CA ALA A 71 9.00 -1.91 35.19
C ALA A 71 7.53 -2.28 35.44
N TRP A 72 7.06 -3.36 34.83
CA TRP A 72 5.73 -3.93 35.13
C TRP A 72 5.63 -4.41 36.56
N MET A 73 6.62 -5.19 37.02
CA MET A 73 6.65 -5.74 38.38
C MET A 73 6.71 -4.65 39.45
N ARG A 74 7.30 -3.49 39.16
CA ARG A 74 7.34 -2.36 40.09
C ARG A 74 5.97 -1.69 40.24
N GLU A 75 5.26 -1.52 39.13
CA GLU A 75 3.90 -0.93 39.13
C GLU A 75 2.90 -1.84 39.85
N LEU A 76 2.92 -3.14 39.54
CA LEU A 76 2.04 -4.11 40.20
C LEU A 76 2.26 -4.14 41.73
N ARG A 77 3.52 -4.13 42.18
CA ARG A 77 3.88 -4.10 43.62
C ARG A 77 3.66 -2.74 44.29
N ALA A 78 3.56 -1.65 43.53
CA ALA A 78 3.22 -0.35 44.09
C ALA A 78 1.76 -0.33 44.58
N GLY A 79 0.87 -1.05 43.89
CA GLY A 79 -0.52 -1.26 44.31
C GLY A 79 -0.66 -2.14 45.56
N GLU A 80 0.31 -3.01 45.85
CA GLU A 80 0.31 -3.86 47.05
C GLU A 80 0.71 -3.10 48.34
N LYS A 81 1.31 -1.90 48.21
CA LYS A 81 1.83 -1.12 49.34
C LYS A 81 0.90 -0.01 49.84
N ASN A 82 -0.20 0.27 49.13
CA ASN A 82 -1.28 1.14 49.59
C ASN A 82 -2.57 0.30 49.69
N PRO A 83 -2.88 -0.28 50.87
CA PRO A 83 -4.24 -0.68 51.19
C PRO A 83 -5.18 0.52 51.30
#